data_AF-A0A661SAD0-F1
#
_entry.id   AF-A0A661SAD0-F1
#
_cell.length_a   1.000
_cell.length_b   1.000
_cell.length_c   1.000
_cell.angle_alpha   90.00
_cell.angle_beta   90.00
_cell.angle_gamma   90.00
#
_symmetry.space_group_name_H-M   'P 1'
#
loop_
_entity.id
_entity.type
_entity.pdbx_description
1 polymer ?
#
loop_
_entity_poly.entity_id
_entity_poly.type
_entity_poly.pdbx_seq_one_letter_code
_entity_poly.pdbx_strand_id
1 'polypeptide(L)'
;MGIKIDALKCTACMACEMACGYHRDDGFAFLSSCIVAYRAREKTDYFGVLLKEEENLIVARPEGLEVNKIGEAQEEDSEKEADASAKPMLLREGCDLCEEMEDHGPMCIEFCPMNAITLEEE
;
A
#
# COMPACT_ATOMS: atom_id res chain seq x y z
N MET A 1 0.36 -2.16 16.09
CA MET A 1 1.35 -1.35 15.34
C MET A 1 1.07 -1.54 13.86
N GLY A 2 0.82 -0.46 13.12
CA GLY A 2 0.47 -0.53 11.70
C GLY A 2 1.21 0.51 10.86
N ILE A 3 1.16 0.36 9.54
CA ILE A 3 1.71 1.36 8.63
C ILE A 3 0.64 2.42 8.36
N LYS A 4 1.00 3.69 8.60
CA LYS A 4 0.18 4.85 8.28
C LYS A 4 0.73 5.57 7.05
N ILE A 5 -0.16 5.98 6.15
CA ILE A 5 0.20 6.66 4.90
C ILE A 5 -0.47 8.04 4.84
N ASP A 6 0.35 9.08 4.73
CA ASP A 6 -0.05 10.47 4.47
C ASP A 6 -0.06 10.73 2.96
N ALA A 7 -1.22 10.55 2.33
CA ALA A 7 -1.37 10.70 0.89
C ALA A 7 -1.11 12.12 0.38
N LEU A 8 -1.22 13.15 1.22
CA LEU A 8 -0.94 14.53 0.84
C LEU A 8 0.56 14.82 0.68
N LYS A 9 1.42 14.02 1.33
CA LYS A 9 2.87 14.08 1.16
C LYS A 9 3.40 13.15 0.07
N CYS A 10 2.61 12.14 -0.32
CA CYS A 10 3.02 11.16 -1.31
C CYS A 10 3.18 11.80 -2.70
N THR A 11 4.26 11.45 -3.40
CA THR A 11 4.52 11.88 -4.79
C THR A 11 4.39 10.74 -5.79
N ALA A 12 3.90 9.58 -5.35
CA ALA A 12 3.81 8.34 -6.14
C ALA A 12 5.11 8.00 -6.89
N CYS A 13 6.25 8.12 -6.19
CA CYS A 13 7.58 7.83 -6.73
C CYS A 13 7.92 6.33 -6.80
N MET A 14 7.08 5.46 -6.22
CA MET A 14 7.24 3.99 -6.19
C MET A 14 8.43 3.47 -5.37
N ALA A 15 9.13 4.33 -4.61
CA ALA A 15 10.25 3.90 -3.75
C ALA A 15 9.84 2.85 -2.72
N CYS A 16 8.68 3.05 -2.06
CA CYS A 16 8.15 2.09 -1.09
C CYS A 16 7.79 0.74 -1.72
N GLU A 17 7.23 0.74 -2.94
CA GLU A 17 6.87 -0.46 -3.67
C GLU A 17 8.11 -1.25 -4.11
N MET A 18 9.16 -0.56 -4.57
CA MET A 18 10.45 -1.18 -4.90
C MET A 18 11.11 -1.79 -3.67
N ALA A 19 11.16 -1.05 -2.55
CA ALA A 19 11.76 -1.52 -1.31
C ALA A 19 11.03 -2.76 -0.77
N CYS A 20 9.70 -2.75 -0.82
CA CYS A 20 8.89 -3.87 -0.39
C CYS A 20 9.06 -5.10 -1.29
N GLY A 21 9.10 -4.93 -2.61
CA GLY A 21 9.35 -6.05 -3.54
C GLY A 21 10.73 -6.67 -3.32
N TYR A 22 11.74 -5.84 -3.08
CA TYR A 22 13.09 -6.31 -2.77
C TYR A 22 13.14 -7.10 -1.46
N HIS A 23 12.49 -6.63 -0.40
CA HIS A 23 12.35 -7.38 0.86
C HIS A 23 11.73 -8.77 0.65
N ARG A 24 10.75 -8.88 -0.25
CA ARG A 24 9.94 -10.09 -0.40
C ARG A 24 10.56 -11.15 -1.31
N ASP A 25 11.20 -10.72 -2.40
CA ASP A 25 11.69 -11.63 -3.44
C ASP A 25 13.21 -11.54 -3.68
N ASP A 26 13.95 -10.79 -2.85
CA ASP A 26 15.37 -10.43 -3.10
C ASP A 26 15.59 -9.82 -4.50
N GLY A 27 14.56 -9.17 -5.04
CA GLY A 27 14.52 -8.71 -6.42
C GLY A 27 13.52 -7.57 -6.63
N PHE A 28 13.70 -6.82 -7.72
CA PHE A 28 12.77 -5.74 -8.08
C PHE A 28 11.51 -6.27 -8.76
N ALA A 29 10.78 -7.14 -8.06
CA ALA A 29 9.55 -7.78 -8.50
C ALA A 29 8.34 -7.06 -7.89
N PHE A 30 7.67 -6.21 -8.67
CA PHE A 30 6.52 -5.42 -8.20
C PHE A 30 5.29 -6.23 -7.81
N LEU A 31 5.23 -7.52 -8.16
CA LEU A 31 4.08 -8.39 -7.90
C LEU A 31 4.05 -8.94 -6.48
N SER A 32 5.19 -9.00 -5.79
CA SER A 32 5.29 -9.47 -4.39
C SER A 32 5.13 -8.35 -3.37
N SER A 33 5.29 -7.09 -3.78
CA SER A 33 5.12 -5.92 -2.91
C SER A 33 3.71 -5.88 -2.29
N CYS A 34 3.62 -5.77 -0.98
CA CYS A 34 2.35 -5.56 -0.28
C CYS A 34 1.91 -4.09 -0.26
N ILE A 35 2.79 -3.15 -0.67
CA ILE A 35 2.49 -1.74 -0.87
C ILE A 35 2.72 -1.35 -2.33
N VAL A 36 1.77 -0.67 -2.96
CA VAL A 36 1.82 -0.29 -4.39
C VAL A 36 1.36 1.14 -4.57
N ALA A 37 2.11 1.92 -5.35
CA ALA A 37 1.61 3.20 -5.85
C ALA A 37 0.85 2.95 -7.16
N TYR A 38 -0.40 3.38 -7.23
CA TYR A 38 -1.20 3.25 -8.44
C TYR A 38 -1.57 4.64 -8.99
N ARG A 39 -1.84 4.67 -10.30
CA ARG A 39 -2.37 5.84 -11.01
C ARG A 39 -3.63 5.42 -11.73
N ALA A 40 -4.77 6.03 -11.42
CA ALA A 40 -5.98 5.75 -12.16
C ALA A 40 -5.84 6.29 -13.58
N ARG A 41 -6.25 5.48 -14.57
CA ARG A 41 -6.15 5.87 -15.99
C ARG A 41 -7.13 6.99 -16.36
N GLU A 42 -8.18 7.17 -15.59
CA GLU A 42 -9.34 8.00 -15.97
C GLU A 42 -9.29 9.44 -15.44
N LYS A 43 -8.44 9.73 -14.46
CA LYS A 43 -8.20 11.09 -13.95
C LYS A 43 -6.70 11.41 -14.00
N THR A 44 -6.34 12.43 -14.76
CA THR A 44 -5.01 13.07 -14.68
C THR A 44 -4.74 13.48 -13.24
N ASP A 45 -3.54 13.17 -12.76
CA ASP A 45 -3.07 13.42 -11.39
C ASP A 45 -3.78 12.64 -10.27
N TYR A 46 -4.56 11.60 -10.62
CA TYR A 46 -5.12 10.69 -9.62
C TYR A 46 -4.15 9.55 -9.31
N PHE A 47 -3.43 9.71 -8.21
CA PHE A 47 -2.55 8.69 -7.66
C PHE A 47 -2.95 8.35 -6.23
N GLY A 48 -2.67 7.12 -5.83
CA GLY A 48 -2.88 6.65 -4.47
C GLY A 48 -1.86 5.59 -4.11
N VAL A 49 -1.93 5.16 -2.85
CA VAL A 49 -1.12 4.05 -2.35
C VAL A 49 -2.06 2.99 -1.79
N LEU A 50 -1.87 1.76 -2.25
CA LEU A 50 -2.53 0.57 -1.73
C LEU A 50 -1.56 -0.13 -0.79
N LEU A 51 -2.03 -0.56 0.37
CA LEU A 51 -1.28 -1.41 1.28
C LEU A 51 -2.18 -2.58 1.68
N LYS A 52 -1.70 -3.80 1.45
CA LYS A 52 -2.34 -5.01 1.95
C LYS A 52 -1.72 -5.40 3.29
N GLU A 53 -2.51 -5.29 4.34
CA GLU A 53 -2.25 -5.91 5.63
C GLU A 53 -2.72 -7.37 5.61
N GLU A 54 -2.62 -8.07 6.74
CA GLU A 54 -3.14 -9.43 6.87
C GLU A 54 -4.67 -9.47 6.69
N GLU A 55 -5.40 -8.60 7.39
CA GLU A 55 -6.86 -8.58 7.39
C GLU A 55 -7.47 -7.40 6.62
N ASN A 56 -6.68 -6.38 6.27
CA ASN A 56 -7.19 -5.15 5.66
C ASN A 56 -6.49 -4.81 4.33
N LEU A 57 -7.23 -4.15 3.44
CA LEU A 57 -6.71 -3.41 2.31
C LEU A 57 -6.90 -1.91 2.57
N ILE A 58 -5.78 -1.22 2.78
CA ILE A 58 -5.72 0.22 3.00
C ILE A 58 -5.55 0.90 1.64
N VAL A 59 -6.39 1.90 1.38
CA VAL A 59 -6.35 2.75 0.19
C VAL A 59 -6.14 4.20 0.65
N ALA A 60 -4.92 4.69 0.48
CA ALA A 60 -4.54 6.05 0.85
C ALA A 60 -4.60 6.97 -0.38
N ARG A 61 -5.47 7.98 -0.33
CA ARG A 61 -5.66 8.96 -1.39
C ARG A 61 -5.74 10.39 -0.83
N PRO A 62 -5.52 11.42 -1.65
CA PRO A 62 -5.67 12.82 -1.21
C PRO A 62 -7.05 13.12 -0.60
N GLU A 63 -8.11 12.42 -1.03
CA GLU A 63 -9.46 12.57 -0.50
C GLU A 63 -9.65 11.94 0.90
N GLY A 64 -8.76 11.03 1.29
CA GLY A 64 -8.84 10.32 2.56
C GLY A 64 -8.27 8.91 2.50
N LEU A 65 -8.22 8.30 3.67
CA LEU A 65 -7.79 6.91 3.87
C LEU A 65 -9.02 6.02 4.02
N GLU A 66 -9.10 4.99 3.18
CA GLU A 66 -10.13 3.95 3.27
C GLU A 66 -9.51 2.64 3.75
N VAL A 67 -10.15 1.97 4.72
CA VAL A 67 -9.76 0.65 5.21
C VAL A 67 -10.86 -0.32 4.84
N ASN A 68 -10.53 -1.31 4.01
CA ASN A 68 -11.46 -2.36 3.58
C ASN A 68 -11.04 -3.68 4.22
N LYS A 69 -11.91 -4.33 4.98
CA LYS A 69 -11.64 -5.68 5.51
C LYS A 69 -11.67 -6.71 4.38
N ILE A 70 -10.70 -7.61 4.39
CA ILE A 70 -10.56 -8.66 3.41
C ILE A 70 -11.51 -9.82 3.78
N GLY A 71 -12.30 -10.29 2.81
CA GLY A 71 -13.19 -11.44 3.00
C GLY A 71 -14.58 -11.12 3.55
N GLU A 72 -14.81 -9.91 4.06
CA GLU A 72 -16.17 -9.38 4.15
C GLU A 72 -16.66 -9.13 2.72
N ALA A 73 -17.79 -9.74 2.34
CA ALA A 73 -18.41 -9.48 1.07
C ALA A 73 -18.66 -7.96 1.00
N GLN A 74 -17.93 -7.28 0.12
CA GLN A 74 -18.41 -6.02 -0.43
C GLN A 74 -19.68 -6.41 -1.20
N GLU A 75 -20.81 -6.46 -0.48
CA GLU A 75 -22.12 -6.35 -1.10
C GLU A 75 -22.02 -5.17 -2.06
N GLU A 76 -22.50 -5.41 -3.26
CA GLU A 76 -22.34 -4.60 -4.46
C GLU A 76 -22.92 -3.19 -4.30
N ASP A 77 -22.27 -2.32 -3.50
CA ASP A 77 -22.40 -0.87 -3.62
C ASP A 77 -21.70 -0.46 -4.92
N SER A 78 -22.42 -0.77 -5.98
CA SER A 78 -22.22 -0.56 -7.41
C SER A 78 -22.11 0.92 -7.81
N GLU A 79 -21.75 1.79 -6.87
CA GLU A 79 -21.47 3.20 -7.09
C GLU A 79 -20.03 3.61 -6.73
N LYS A 80 -19.27 2.73 -6.06
CA LYS A 80 -17.82 2.92 -5.88
C LYS A 80 -17.10 1.95 -6.79
N GLU A 81 -16.62 2.42 -7.94
CA GLU A 81 -15.68 1.67 -8.76
C GLU A 81 -14.49 1.26 -7.89
N ALA A 82 -14.47 0.01 -7.44
CA ALA A 82 -13.29 -0.58 -6.85
C ALA A 82 -12.20 -0.53 -7.93
N ASP A 83 -11.19 0.30 -7.68
CA ASP A 83 -10.13 0.58 -8.65
C ASP A 83 -9.57 -0.76 -9.16
N ALA A 84 -9.51 -0.95 -10.49
CA ALA A 84 -9.11 -2.22 -11.09
C ALA A 84 -7.71 -2.67 -10.60
N SER A 85 -6.91 -1.73 -10.10
CA SER A 85 -5.61 -1.95 -9.46
C SER A 85 -5.69 -2.67 -8.09
N ALA A 86 -6.83 -2.72 -7.42
CA ALA A 86 -6.99 -3.36 -6.11
C ALA A 86 -7.14 -4.90 -6.17
N LYS A 87 -7.70 -5.45 -7.26
CA LYS A 87 -7.94 -6.90 -7.38
C LYS A 87 -6.65 -7.74 -7.34
N PRO A 88 -5.55 -7.36 -8.04
CA PRO A 88 -4.29 -8.07 -7.94
C PRO A 88 -3.64 -8.01 -6.56
N MET A 89 -3.94 -7.00 -5.74
CA MET A 89 -3.37 -6.88 -4.39
C MET A 89 -3.86 -7.99 -3.47
N LEU A 90 -5.12 -8.42 -3.60
CA LEU A 90 -5.74 -9.43 -2.72
C LEU A 90 -5.03 -10.79 -2.77
N LEU A 91 -4.32 -11.09 -3.86
CA LEU A 91 -3.58 -12.34 -4.03
C LEU A 91 -2.16 -12.30 -3.45
N ARG A 92 -1.70 -11.13 -2.99
CA ARG A 92 -0.35 -10.95 -2.45
C ARG A 92 -0.34 -11.28 -0.96
N GLU A 93 0.81 -11.65 -0.44
CA GLU A 93 1.01 -11.80 1.01
C GLU A 93 0.79 -10.46 1.74
N GLY A 94 0.30 -10.51 2.98
CA GLY A 94 0.10 -9.31 3.80
C GLY A 94 1.42 -8.65 4.19
N CYS A 95 1.37 -7.38 4.59
CA CYS A 95 2.50 -6.69 5.19
C CYS A 95 2.90 -7.37 6.49
N ASP A 96 4.17 -7.72 6.58
CA ASP A 96 4.86 -8.36 7.72
C ASP A 96 5.70 -7.36 8.52
N LEU A 97 5.54 -6.06 8.23
CA LEU A 97 6.36 -4.97 8.78
C LEU A 97 7.88 -5.18 8.58
N CYS A 98 8.27 -5.94 7.55
CA CYS A 98 9.64 -6.38 7.33
C CYS A 98 10.25 -7.05 8.56
N GLU A 99 9.54 -7.98 9.20
CA GLU A 99 9.97 -8.65 10.44
C GLU A 99 11.35 -9.31 10.36
N GLU A 100 11.81 -9.73 9.18
CA GLU A 100 13.13 -10.31 8.96
C GLU A 100 14.27 -9.26 8.92
N MET A 101 13.93 -7.95 8.91
CA MET A 101 14.86 -6.82 8.85
C MET A 101 15.01 -6.15 10.24
N GLU A 102 15.47 -6.92 11.24
CA GLU A 102 15.53 -6.51 12.66
C GLU A 102 16.24 -5.15 12.89
N ASP A 103 17.27 -4.84 12.10
CA ASP A 103 18.10 -3.63 12.27
C ASP A 103 17.52 -2.36 11.61
N HIS A 104 16.50 -2.50 10.75
CA HIS A 104 16.01 -1.40 9.90
C HIS A 104 14.51 -1.13 10.03
N GLY A 105 13.70 -2.14 10.38
CA GLY A 105 12.25 -2.03 10.41
C GLY A 105 11.62 -1.95 9.00
N PRO A 106 10.38 -1.43 8.87
CA PRO A 106 9.67 -1.41 7.59
C PRO A 106 10.40 -0.59 6.53
N MET A 107 10.91 -1.25 5.49
CA MET A 107 11.71 -0.61 4.45
C MET A 107 10.94 0.46 3.67
N CYS A 108 9.60 0.37 3.62
CA CYS A 108 8.77 1.40 3.02
C CYS A 108 8.84 2.76 3.76
N ILE A 109 9.14 2.76 5.06
CA ILE A 109 9.36 3.98 5.85
C ILE A 109 10.73 4.54 5.55
N GLU A 110 11.77 3.70 5.67
CA GLU A 110 13.18 4.10 5.48
C GLU A 110 13.45 4.68 4.08
N PHE A 111 12.79 4.13 3.04
CA PHE A 111 13.01 4.57 1.66
C PHE A 111 12.02 5.63 1.17
N CYS A 112 11.06 6.07 2.00
CA CYS A 112 10.12 7.11 1.58
C CYS A 112 10.79 8.49 1.60
N PRO A 113 11.11 9.11 0.45
CA PRO A 113 11.84 10.38 0.45
C PRO A 113 11.01 11.56 1.00
N MET A 114 9.69 11.38 1.13
CA MET A 114 8.75 12.40 1.58
C MET A 114 8.33 12.23 3.04
N ASN A 115 8.81 11.18 3.74
CA ASN A 115 8.29 10.79 5.06
C ASN A 115 6.75 10.71 5.08
N ALA A 116 6.19 10.19 3.99
CA ALA A 116 4.74 10.00 3.83
C ALA A 116 4.25 8.70 4.49
N ILE A 117 5.15 7.87 4.98
CA ILE A 117 4.86 6.57 5.59
C ILE A 117 5.47 6.55 6.99
N THR A 118 4.68 6.20 7.99
CA THR A 118 5.12 6.14 9.40
C THR A 118 4.54 4.91 10.09
N LEU A 119 5.14 4.51 11.22
CA LEU A 119 4.50 3.57 12.14
C LEU A 119 3.44 4.29 12.98
N GLU A 120 2.29 3.66 13.15
CA GLU A 120 1.27 4.06 14.11
C GLU A 120 1.28 3.06 15.27
N GLU A 121 1.58 3.57 16.47
CA GLU A 121 1.35 2.88 17.74
C GLU A 121 -0.12 3.10 18.12
N GLU A 122 -0.84 2.04 18.47
CA GLU A 122 -2.22 2.17 19.00
C GLU A 122 -2.25 2.90 20.34
#